data_AF-A0A6C0C3F0-F1
#
_entry.id   AF-A0A6C0C3F0-F1
#
_cell.length_a   1.000
_cell.length_b   1.000
_cell.length_c   1.000
_cell.angle_alpha   90.00
_cell.angle_beta   90.00
_cell.angle_gamma   90.00
#
_symmetry.space_group_name_H-M   'P 1'
#
loop_
_entity.id
_entity.type
_entity.pdbx_description
1 polymer ?
#
loop_
_entity_poly.entity_id
_entity_poly.type
_entity_poly.pdbx_seq_one_letter_code
_entity_poly.pdbx_strand_id
1 'polypeptide(L)'
;MVRRKCPPGVICIENVTITFLICAVGLIVLYLYYSGFSPNQPTVMVNKDIISRSDDFFPRWNASSTDASRDVLMNPYSPPLKLDRFMPPSRGTIDPRGVPINVRTRGFDDAYRQVGLLTRLNGKETILPLMGRPLHTNRNKWQYYTISDQHQGIKLPVSRNGRSCTNEYGCDDLFNSDTIYVEGYKDAFKVTMYENALPRYIPYL
;
A
#
# COMPACT_ATOMS: atom_id res chain seq x y z
N MET A 1 -31.86 67.08 -8.69
CA MET A 1 -30.70 66.23 -8.37
C MET A 1 -30.35 65.41 -9.60
N VAL A 2 -29.23 65.70 -10.26
CA VAL A 2 -28.78 64.94 -11.44
C VAL A 2 -28.03 63.71 -10.95
N ARG A 3 -28.57 62.52 -11.22
CA ARG A 3 -27.91 61.25 -10.91
C ARG A 3 -26.82 61.01 -11.94
N ARG A 4 -25.54 61.13 -11.54
CA ARG A 4 -24.40 60.78 -12.40
C ARG A 4 -24.39 59.25 -12.57
N LYS A 5 -24.91 58.77 -13.71
CA LYS A 5 -24.74 57.38 -14.14
C LYS A 5 -23.66 57.36 -15.20
N CYS A 6 -22.82 56.34 -15.14
CA CYS A 6 -21.72 56.17 -16.08
C CYS A 6 -22.16 55.45 -17.35
N PRO A 7 -21.53 55.73 -18.49
CA PRO A 7 -21.82 55.04 -19.73
C PRO A 7 -21.56 53.53 -19.58
N PRO A 8 -22.37 52.67 -20.21
CA PRO A 8 -22.23 51.23 -20.09
C PRO A 8 -20.88 50.78 -20.65
N GLY A 9 -20.14 50.00 -19.88
CA GLY A 9 -18.83 49.45 -20.27
C GLY A 9 -17.61 50.07 -19.58
N VAL A 10 -17.79 51.02 -18.65
CA VAL A 10 -16.67 51.64 -17.90
C VAL A 10 -16.95 51.59 -16.40
N ILE A 11 -15.98 51.10 -15.61
CA ILE A 11 -16.09 51.06 -14.14
C ILE A 11 -15.99 52.49 -13.62
N CYS A 12 -17.06 53.00 -13.02
CA CYS A 12 -17.00 54.29 -12.37
C CYS A 12 -16.44 54.19 -10.97
N ILE A 13 -15.25 54.76 -10.85
CA ILE A 13 -14.54 54.92 -9.63
C ILE A 13 -15.00 56.24 -8.98
N GLU A 14 -15.92 56.12 -8.03
CA GLU A 14 -16.19 57.21 -7.07
C GLU A 14 -15.19 57.09 -5.92
N ASN A 15 -14.87 58.19 -5.22
CA ASN A 15 -13.93 58.14 -4.08
C ASN A 15 -14.34 57.11 -3.02
N VAL A 16 -15.64 56.80 -2.91
CA VAL A 16 -16.18 55.78 -1.99
C VAL A 16 -15.84 54.35 -2.44
N THR A 17 -15.78 54.07 -3.75
CA THR A 17 -15.43 52.73 -4.24
C THR A 17 -13.93 52.48 -4.18
N ILE A 18 -13.09 53.51 -4.34
CA ILE A 18 -11.63 53.41 -4.08
C ILE A 18 -11.34 53.12 -2.60
N THR A 19 -11.95 53.87 -1.67
CA THR A 19 -11.69 53.67 -0.24
C THR A 19 -12.10 52.28 0.22
N PHE A 20 -13.21 51.75 -0.30
CA PHE A 20 -13.64 50.37 -0.03
C PHE A 20 -12.62 49.33 -0.53
N LEU A 21 -12.09 49.49 -1.74
CA LEU A 21 -11.09 48.56 -2.29
C LEU A 21 -9.77 48.57 -1.51
N ILE A 22 -9.32 49.75 -1.07
CA ILE A 22 -8.10 49.87 -0.24
C ILE A 22 -8.31 49.18 1.12
N CYS A 23 -9.47 49.37 1.74
CA CYS A 23 -9.80 48.68 3.00
C CYS A 23 -9.87 47.16 2.83
N ALA A 24 -10.44 46.67 1.72
CA ALA A 24 -10.52 45.24 1.43
C ALA A 24 -9.13 44.61 1.23
N VAL A 25 -8.25 45.27 0.48
CA VAL A 25 -6.87 44.80 0.29
C VAL A 25 -6.08 44.85 1.62
N GLY A 26 -6.28 45.89 2.42
CA GLY A 26 -5.67 46.01 3.75
C GLY A 26 -6.05 44.86 4.69
N LEU A 27 -7.32 44.46 4.71
CA LEU A 27 -7.78 43.31 5.50
C LEU A 27 -7.21 41.98 5.01
N ILE A 28 -7.05 41.80 3.70
CA ILE A 28 -6.42 40.60 3.12
C ILE A 28 -4.94 40.51 3.52
N VAL A 29 -4.20 41.62 3.42
CA VAL A 29 -2.79 41.68 3.85
C VAL A 29 -2.66 41.43 5.35
N LEU A 30 -3.55 42.01 6.16
CA LEU A 30 -3.60 41.78 7.59
C LEU A 30 -3.86 40.30 7.92
N TYR A 31 -4.80 39.66 7.23
CA TYR A 31 -5.08 38.23 7.37
C TYR A 31 -3.88 37.36 6.99
N LEU A 32 -3.20 37.67 5.87
CA LEU A 32 -1.97 36.97 5.46
C LEU A 32 -0.83 37.15 6.46
N TYR A 33 -0.72 38.34 7.07
CA TYR A 33 0.25 38.60 8.14
C TYR A 33 -0.02 37.75 9.38
N TYR A 34 -1.29 37.66 9.83
CA TYR A 34 -1.65 36.84 10.99
C TYR A 34 -1.63 35.33 10.70
N SER A 35 -1.86 34.90 9.46
CA SER A 35 -1.78 33.49 9.07
C SER A 35 -0.35 33.02 8.76
N GLY A 36 0.60 33.94 8.57
CA GLY A 36 2.00 33.65 8.28
C GLY A 36 2.87 33.28 9.50
N PHE A 37 2.32 33.29 10.73
CA PHE A 37 3.09 32.99 11.93
C PHE A 37 2.63 31.68 12.58
N SER A 38 3.07 30.56 11.98
CA SER A 38 3.11 29.26 12.65
C SER A 38 4.57 28.87 12.88
N PRO A 39 5.25 29.41 13.92
CA PRO A 39 6.50 28.85 14.36
C PRO A 39 6.15 27.62 15.19
N ASN A 40 6.50 26.43 14.71
CA ASN A 40 6.92 25.28 15.52
C ASN A 40 7.08 24.06 14.60
N GLN A 41 8.21 24.02 13.87
CA GLN A 41 8.85 22.74 13.61
C GLN A 41 10.01 22.62 14.60
N PRO A 42 9.93 21.78 15.64
CA PRO A 42 11.12 21.43 16.38
C PRO A 42 12.01 20.59 15.46
N THR A 43 13.16 21.11 15.07
CA THR A 43 14.26 20.30 14.53
C THR A 43 14.81 19.46 15.68
N VAL A 44 14.21 18.31 15.93
CA VAL A 44 14.75 17.33 16.86
C VAL A 44 15.95 16.67 16.17
N MET A 45 17.15 17.11 16.51
CA MET A 45 18.36 16.35 16.27
C MET A 45 18.35 15.13 17.19
N VAL A 46 17.79 14.01 16.71
CA VAL A 46 17.90 12.73 17.41
C VAL A 46 19.32 12.22 17.20
N ASN A 47 20.14 12.33 18.24
CA ASN A 47 21.39 11.59 18.35
C ASN A 47 21.03 10.10 18.26
N LYS A 48 21.40 9.45 17.16
CA LYS A 48 21.09 8.04 16.94
C LYS A 48 22.13 7.21 17.68
N ASP A 49 22.07 7.26 19.02
CA ASP A 49 22.81 6.33 19.83
C ASP A 49 22.17 4.95 19.67
N ILE A 50 23.03 4.04 19.25
CA ILE A 50 22.78 2.68 18.83
C ILE A 50 22.26 1.89 20.03
N ILE A 51 20.95 1.63 20.10
CA ILE A 51 20.41 0.52 20.90
C ILE A 51 19.56 -0.35 20.01
N SER A 52 20.16 -1.47 19.66
CA SER A 52 19.54 -2.58 18.99
C SER A 52 18.51 -3.25 19.92
N ARG A 53 17.43 -3.74 19.31
CA ARG A 53 16.48 -4.75 19.82
C ARG A 53 15.48 -4.30 20.89
N SER A 54 14.28 -3.98 20.41
CA SER A 54 13.05 -4.63 20.86
C SER A 54 11.95 -4.40 19.81
N ASP A 55 11.13 -5.43 19.60
CA ASP A 55 9.96 -5.48 18.72
C ASP A 55 8.88 -4.44 19.12
N ASP A 56 9.15 -3.16 18.92
CA ASP A 56 8.18 -2.11 19.18
C ASP A 56 7.42 -1.77 17.89
N PHE A 57 6.27 -2.44 17.76
CA PHE A 57 5.24 -2.27 16.75
C PHE A 57 4.52 -0.92 16.94
N PHE A 58 5.24 0.20 16.93
CA PHE A 58 4.62 1.52 16.82
C PHE A 58 4.33 1.79 15.34
N PRO A 59 3.05 1.88 14.91
CA PRO A 59 2.76 2.31 13.56
C PRO A 59 3.27 3.75 13.44
N ARG A 60 4.29 3.95 12.60
CA ARG A 60 4.67 5.29 12.14
C ARG A 60 3.52 5.79 11.26
N TRP A 61 2.56 6.48 11.89
CA TRP A 61 1.63 7.33 11.17
C TRP A 61 2.46 8.30 10.32
N ASN A 62 2.41 8.13 8.99
CA ASN A 62 3.16 8.88 7.95
C ASN A 62 4.43 8.22 7.37
N ALA A 63 4.77 6.96 7.66
CA ALA A 63 5.79 6.24 6.90
C ALA A 63 5.12 5.36 5.83
N SER A 64 5.12 5.81 4.58
CA SER A 64 4.70 5.01 3.41
C SER A 64 5.71 3.93 3.02
N SER A 65 6.92 3.98 3.59
CA SER A 65 8.00 3.05 3.34
C SER A 65 8.54 2.46 4.64
N THR A 66 8.68 1.15 4.71
CA THR A 66 9.31 0.45 5.83
C THR A 66 10.66 -0.11 5.35
N ASP A 67 11.68 -0.09 6.21
CA ASP A 67 12.97 -0.75 5.93
C ASP A 67 13.02 -2.19 6.48
N ALA A 68 11.84 -2.72 6.84
CA ALA A 68 11.75 -4.09 7.33
C ALA A 68 11.97 -5.05 6.16
N SER A 69 12.96 -5.94 6.25
CA SER A 69 13.29 -6.89 5.17
C SER A 69 12.16 -7.87 4.81
N ARG A 70 11.12 -7.97 5.65
CA ARG A 70 9.94 -8.82 5.44
C ARG A 70 8.79 -8.10 4.73
N ASP A 71 8.80 -6.78 4.70
CA ASP A 71 7.74 -5.97 4.09
C ASP A 71 8.15 -5.59 2.66
N VAL A 72 8.08 -6.58 1.77
CA VAL A 72 8.50 -6.45 0.36
C VAL A 72 7.66 -5.41 -0.39
N LEU A 73 6.43 -5.15 0.07
CA LEU A 73 5.54 -4.19 -0.57
C LEU A 73 5.96 -2.74 -0.29
N MET A 74 6.40 -2.43 0.92
CA MET A 74 6.70 -1.06 1.35
C MET A 74 8.21 -0.75 1.39
N ASN A 75 9.07 -1.76 1.21
CA ASN A 75 10.51 -1.57 1.24
C ASN A 75 11.10 -1.37 -0.18
N PRO A 76 11.53 -0.14 -0.53
CA PRO A 76 12.08 0.16 -1.87
C PRO A 76 13.44 -0.50 -2.14
N TYR A 77 14.16 -0.92 -1.10
CA TYR A 77 15.47 -1.58 -1.22
C TYR A 77 15.37 -3.10 -1.30
N SER A 78 14.18 -3.65 -1.07
CA SER A 78 13.96 -5.09 -1.18
C SER A 78 13.52 -5.44 -2.61
N PRO A 79 14.13 -6.45 -3.25
CA PRO A 79 13.65 -6.93 -4.53
C PRO A 79 12.28 -7.60 -4.37
N PRO A 80 11.41 -7.55 -5.40
CA PRO A 80 10.11 -8.19 -5.39
C PRO A 80 10.26 -9.70 -5.59
N LEU A 81 10.82 -10.41 -4.62
CA LEU A 81 10.99 -11.86 -4.66
C LEU A 81 9.82 -12.54 -3.96
N LYS A 82 9.24 -13.57 -4.60
CA LYS A 82 8.29 -14.45 -3.92
C LYS A 82 9.06 -15.41 -3.04
N LEU A 83 8.59 -15.56 -1.81
CA LEU A 83 9.28 -16.35 -0.81
C LEU A 83 8.53 -17.65 -0.60
N ASP A 84 9.11 -18.77 -1.02
CA ASP A 84 8.46 -20.08 -0.84
C ASP A 84 8.85 -20.65 0.54
N ARG A 85 8.22 -20.14 1.61
CA ARG A 85 8.48 -20.62 2.97
C ARG A 85 7.59 -21.80 3.30
N PHE A 86 8.19 -22.99 3.32
CA PHE A 86 7.72 -24.11 4.17
C PHE A 86 8.29 -24.04 5.60
N MET A 87 9.04 -22.99 5.94
CA MET A 87 9.57 -22.81 7.29
C MET A 87 8.53 -22.12 8.19
N PRO A 88 8.25 -22.69 9.37
CA PRO A 88 7.41 -22.04 10.37
C PRO A 88 7.84 -20.60 10.60
N PRO A 89 6.91 -19.65 10.83
CA PRO A 89 7.29 -18.41 11.46
C PRO A 89 8.04 -18.79 12.74
N SER A 90 9.31 -18.40 12.82
CA SER A 90 10.19 -18.71 13.95
C SER A 90 9.48 -18.24 15.21
N ARG A 91 8.90 -19.20 15.96
CA ARG A 91 8.23 -18.90 17.22
C ARG A 91 9.30 -18.36 18.14
N GLY A 92 9.19 -17.07 18.48
CA GLY A 92 9.95 -16.50 19.57
C GLY A 92 9.77 -17.38 20.80
N THR A 93 10.90 -17.76 21.40
CA THR A 93 11.02 -18.32 22.75
C THR A 93 10.16 -19.56 23.01
N ILE A 94 10.70 -20.72 22.65
CA ILE A 94 10.30 -22.00 23.23
C ILE A 94 10.67 -21.92 24.72
N ASP A 95 9.68 -21.73 25.59
CA ASP A 95 9.81 -21.95 27.02
C ASP A 95 10.17 -23.44 27.25
N PRO A 96 11.32 -23.78 27.88
CA PRO A 96 11.78 -25.16 28.02
C PRO A 96 10.86 -26.09 28.84
N ARG A 97 9.78 -25.58 29.45
CA ARG A 97 8.97 -26.31 30.44
C ARG A 97 7.50 -26.53 30.09
N GLY A 98 7.04 -26.15 28.90
CA GLY A 98 5.63 -26.33 28.52
C GLY A 98 5.47 -26.90 27.13
N VAL A 99 5.29 -28.21 26.99
CA VAL A 99 4.82 -28.79 25.72
C VAL A 99 3.38 -28.29 25.51
N PRO A 100 3.09 -27.48 24.48
CA PRO A 100 1.75 -26.96 24.30
C PRO A 100 0.84 -28.11 23.84
N ILE A 101 -0.21 -28.40 24.63
CA ILE A 101 -1.16 -29.50 24.40
C ILE A 101 -2.10 -29.26 23.19
N ASN A 102 -1.98 -28.13 22.49
CA ASN A 102 -2.73 -27.83 21.26
C ASN A 102 -1.83 -27.21 20.16
N VAL A 103 -0.70 -27.84 19.87
CA VAL A 103 0.06 -27.51 18.66
C VAL A 103 -0.60 -28.17 17.45
N ARG A 104 -1.02 -27.36 16.48
CA ARG A 104 -1.45 -27.87 15.18
C ARG A 104 -0.30 -28.68 14.56
N THR A 105 -0.49 -29.99 14.39
CA THR A 105 0.48 -30.92 13.77
C THR A 105 0.43 -30.88 12.25
N ARG A 106 -0.73 -30.50 11.70
CA ARG A 106 -0.91 -30.07 10.32
C ARG A 106 -0.63 -28.56 10.33
N GLY A 107 0.42 -28.15 9.62
CA GLY A 107 1.02 -26.82 9.63
C GLY A 107 0.05 -25.62 9.52
N PHE A 108 0.62 -24.44 9.71
CA PHE A 108 -0.11 -23.18 9.85
C PHE A 108 -0.48 -22.60 8.49
N ASP A 109 -1.59 -21.86 8.46
CA ASP A 109 -1.95 -21.03 7.32
C ASP A 109 -0.90 -19.94 7.14
N ASP A 110 -0.32 -19.85 5.95
CA ASP A 110 0.64 -18.79 5.63
C ASP A 110 -0.10 -17.45 5.41
N ALA A 111 0.62 -16.36 5.58
CA ALA A 111 0.11 -15.02 5.28
C ALA A 111 0.12 -14.78 3.77
N TYR A 112 -0.83 -13.98 3.30
CA TYR A 112 -0.81 -13.50 1.92
C TYR A 112 0.35 -12.56 1.69
N ARG A 113 1.05 -12.76 0.58
CA ARG A 113 2.16 -11.94 0.12
C ARG A 113 2.00 -11.62 -1.35
N GLN A 114 2.65 -10.56 -1.79
CA GLN A 114 2.71 -10.30 -3.22
C GLN A 114 3.61 -11.33 -3.89
N VAL A 115 3.08 -12.02 -4.91
CA VAL A 115 3.76 -13.09 -5.64
C VAL A 115 3.97 -12.76 -7.12
N GLY A 116 3.38 -11.65 -7.58
CA GLY A 116 3.50 -11.20 -8.95
C GLY A 116 2.64 -9.98 -9.23
N LEU A 117 2.40 -9.75 -10.51
CA LEU A 117 1.56 -8.69 -11.03
C LEU A 117 0.66 -9.21 -12.16
N LEU A 118 -0.47 -8.54 -12.33
CA LEU A 118 -1.48 -8.80 -13.32
C LEU A 118 -1.51 -7.65 -14.31
N THR A 119 -1.43 -7.97 -15.59
CA THR A 119 -1.54 -7.00 -16.68
C THR A 119 -2.81 -7.27 -17.46
N ARG A 120 -3.65 -6.25 -17.65
CA ARG A 120 -4.89 -6.43 -18.42
C ARG A 120 -4.57 -6.80 -19.87
N LEU A 121 -5.30 -7.78 -20.42
CA LEU A 121 -5.14 -8.17 -21.82
C LEU A 121 -5.86 -7.23 -22.80
N ASN A 122 -7.09 -6.81 -22.46
CA ASN A 122 -7.95 -6.06 -23.36
C ASN A 122 -8.35 -4.71 -22.75
N GLY A 123 -8.03 -3.60 -23.41
CA GLY A 123 -8.51 -2.27 -23.00
C GLY A 123 -7.44 -1.42 -22.32
N LYS A 124 -7.84 -0.61 -21.33
CA LYS A 124 -6.92 0.32 -20.66
C LYS A 124 -5.82 -0.44 -19.92
N GLU A 125 -4.57 -0.03 -20.12
CA GLU A 125 -3.45 -0.56 -19.35
C GLU A 125 -3.70 -0.37 -17.85
N THR A 126 -3.93 -1.48 -17.15
CA THR A 126 -4.10 -1.53 -15.70
C THR A 126 -3.23 -2.65 -15.17
N ILE A 127 -2.37 -2.29 -14.22
CA ILE A 127 -1.47 -3.22 -13.54
C ILE A 127 -2.00 -3.40 -12.12
N LEU A 128 -2.21 -4.64 -11.70
CA LEU A 128 -2.70 -4.96 -10.37
C LEU A 128 -1.72 -5.89 -9.65
N PRO A 129 -1.52 -5.76 -8.33
CA PRO A 129 -0.68 -6.68 -7.57
C PRO A 129 -1.39 -8.04 -7.40
N LEU A 130 -0.68 -9.12 -7.70
CA LEU A 130 -1.15 -10.48 -7.42
C LEU A 130 -0.70 -10.89 -6.02
N MET A 131 -1.67 -11.08 -5.13
CA MET A 131 -1.45 -11.58 -3.78
C MET A 131 -1.71 -13.08 -3.75
N GLY A 132 -0.83 -13.82 -3.09
CA GLY A 132 -0.88 -15.28 -3.04
C GLY A 132 -0.44 -15.84 -1.68
N ARG A 133 -0.98 -17.01 -1.34
CA ARG A 133 -0.46 -17.87 -0.27
C ARG A 133 -0.61 -19.36 -0.63
N PRO A 134 0.32 -20.22 -0.20
CA PRO A 134 0.16 -21.66 -0.34
C PRO A 134 -0.96 -22.17 0.59
N LEU A 135 -1.73 -23.15 0.13
CA LEU A 135 -2.74 -23.81 0.93
C LEU A 135 -2.13 -25.00 1.67
N HIS A 136 -2.18 -25.00 3.01
CA HIS A 136 -1.53 -26.07 3.78
C HIS A 136 -2.16 -27.47 3.55
N THR A 137 -3.47 -27.52 3.27
CA THR A 137 -4.18 -28.80 3.09
C THR A 137 -3.72 -29.56 1.85
N ASN A 138 -3.15 -28.88 0.85
CA ASN A 138 -2.67 -29.49 -0.38
C ASN A 138 -1.46 -28.75 -0.95
N ARG A 139 -0.34 -29.48 -1.12
CA ARG A 139 0.95 -28.91 -1.57
C ARG A 139 0.91 -28.15 -2.90
N ASN A 140 -0.04 -28.48 -3.78
CA ASN A 140 -0.08 -27.92 -5.14
C ASN A 140 -1.23 -26.92 -5.33
N LYS A 141 -1.79 -26.41 -4.22
CA LYS A 141 -2.92 -25.48 -4.25
C LYS A 141 -2.54 -24.18 -3.57
N TRP A 142 -2.99 -23.09 -4.16
CA TRP A 142 -2.71 -21.74 -3.71
C TRP A 142 -3.99 -20.92 -3.70
N GLN A 143 -4.07 -19.99 -2.76
CA GLN A 143 -5.10 -18.98 -2.75
C GLN A 143 -4.55 -17.69 -3.32
N TYR A 144 -5.31 -17.09 -4.22
CA TYR A 144 -4.93 -15.86 -4.90
C TYR A 144 -6.05 -14.83 -4.78
N TYR A 145 -5.66 -13.57 -4.63
CA TYR A 145 -6.55 -12.42 -4.82
C TYR A 145 -5.75 -11.26 -5.41
N THR A 146 -6.44 -10.26 -5.92
CA THR A 146 -5.82 -9.02 -6.38
C THR A 146 -6.41 -7.84 -5.65
N ILE A 147 -5.69 -6.72 -5.65
CA ILE A 147 -6.18 -5.46 -5.10
C ILE A 147 -6.45 -4.52 -6.28
N SER A 148 -7.58 -3.79 -6.24
CA SER A 148 -7.87 -2.78 -7.25
C SER A 148 -6.98 -1.56 -7.07
N ASP A 149 -6.60 -0.93 -8.18
CA ASP A 149 -5.78 0.30 -8.18
C ASP A 149 -6.62 1.57 -7.89
N GLN A 150 -7.94 1.44 -7.84
CA GLN A 150 -8.81 2.58 -7.52
C GLN A 150 -8.64 2.99 -6.06
N HIS A 151 -8.83 4.29 -5.76
CA HIS A 151 -8.57 5.06 -4.53
C HIS A 151 -8.79 4.40 -3.14
N GLN A 152 -9.34 3.19 -3.04
CA GLN A 152 -9.55 2.45 -1.79
C GLN A 152 -8.99 1.02 -1.78
N GLY A 153 -8.25 0.57 -2.79
CA GLY A 153 -7.53 -0.71 -2.70
C GLY A 153 -8.44 -1.90 -2.36
N ILE A 154 -9.51 -2.09 -3.11
CA ILE A 154 -10.52 -3.13 -2.81
C ILE A 154 -9.96 -4.50 -3.20
N LYS A 155 -10.10 -5.49 -2.31
CA LYS A 155 -9.73 -6.88 -2.62
C LYS A 155 -10.74 -7.48 -3.60
N LEU A 156 -10.25 -7.94 -4.73
CA LEU A 156 -11.02 -8.57 -5.79
C LEU A 156 -10.69 -10.06 -5.86
N PRO A 157 -11.70 -10.94 -5.94
CA PRO A 157 -11.46 -12.35 -6.17
C PRO A 157 -10.99 -12.60 -7.60
N VAL A 158 -10.14 -13.61 -7.74
CA VAL A 158 -9.64 -14.07 -9.05
C VAL A 158 -10.09 -15.50 -9.28
N SER A 159 -10.36 -15.82 -10.54
CA SER A 159 -10.78 -17.15 -10.96
C SER A 159 -9.91 -17.68 -12.10
N ARG A 160 -9.66 -18.99 -12.07
CA ARG A 160 -8.90 -19.72 -13.08
C ARG A 160 -9.71 -20.95 -13.49
N ASN A 161 -9.86 -21.19 -14.79
CA ASN A 161 -10.60 -22.34 -15.34
C ASN A 161 -12.01 -22.50 -14.74
N GLY A 162 -12.72 -21.38 -14.53
CA GLY A 162 -14.07 -21.37 -13.96
C GLY A 162 -14.15 -21.67 -12.45
N ARG A 163 -13.01 -21.72 -11.74
CA ARG A 163 -12.95 -21.91 -10.28
C ARG A 163 -12.41 -20.66 -9.60
N SER A 164 -13.00 -20.29 -8.47
CA SER A 164 -12.53 -19.17 -7.66
C SER A 164 -11.29 -19.56 -6.84
N CYS A 165 -10.22 -18.79 -6.99
CA CYS A 165 -8.95 -19.00 -6.29
C CYS A 165 -8.93 -18.40 -4.88
N THR A 166 -9.98 -17.68 -4.47
CA THR A 166 -10.12 -17.18 -3.09
C THR A 166 -10.79 -18.18 -2.15
N ASN A 167 -11.28 -19.31 -2.67
CA ASN A 167 -11.98 -20.31 -1.89
C ASN A 167 -11.02 -21.15 -1.02
N GLU A 168 -11.54 -21.88 -0.04
CA GLU A 168 -10.79 -22.77 0.85
C GLU A 168 -9.91 -23.77 0.08
N TYR A 169 -10.39 -24.27 -1.06
CA TYR A 169 -9.64 -25.22 -1.91
C TYR A 169 -8.58 -24.57 -2.82
N GLY A 170 -8.62 -23.25 -3.00
CA GLY A 170 -7.71 -22.52 -3.88
C GLY A 170 -7.74 -22.95 -5.35
N CYS A 171 -6.68 -22.57 -6.06
CA CYS A 171 -6.40 -22.90 -7.46
C CYS A 171 -5.03 -23.58 -7.61
N ASP A 172 -4.76 -24.14 -8.78
CA ASP A 172 -3.43 -24.60 -9.17
C ASP A 172 -2.44 -23.44 -9.30
N ASP A 173 -1.16 -23.74 -9.12
CA ASP A 173 -0.03 -22.82 -9.24
C ASP A 173 -0.05 -22.03 -10.56
N LEU A 174 0.12 -20.71 -10.44
CA LEU A 174 0.17 -19.81 -11.59
C LEU A 174 1.62 -19.68 -12.11
N PHE A 175 1.77 -19.73 -13.42
CA PHE A 175 3.03 -19.54 -14.13
C PHE A 175 3.05 -18.22 -14.89
N ASN A 176 4.24 -17.83 -15.35
CA ASN A 176 4.37 -16.67 -16.23
C ASN A 176 3.55 -16.87 -17.50
N SER A 177 2.90 -15.80 -17.95
CA SER A 177 2.00 -15.76 -19.11
C SER A 177 0.67 -16.49 -18.96
N ASP A 178 0.35 -17.05 -17.80
CA ASP A 178 -0.98 -17.58 -17.53
C ASP A 178 -2.04 -16.47 -17.57
N THR A 179 -3.25 -16.81 -17.98
CA THR A 179 -4.40 -15.91 -17.98
C THR A 179 -5.36 -16.25 -16.84
N ILE A 180 -5.69 -15.26 -16.03
CA ILE A 180 -6.68 -15.38 -14.96
C ILE A 180 -7.78 -14.35 -15.13
N TYR A 181 -8.98 -14.65 -14.64
CA TYR A 181 -10.12 -13.76 -14.71
C TYR A 181 -10.28 -13.01 -13.38
N VAL A 182 -10.52 -11.70 -13.46
CA VAL A 182 -10.70 -10.84 -12.28
C VAL A 182 -12.14 -10.35 -12.23
N GLU A 183 -12.91 -10.86 -11.26
CA GLU A 183 -14.37 -10.65 -11.20
C GLU A 183 -14.78 -9.17 -11.13
N GLY A 184 -13.99 -8.33 -10.45
CA GLY A 184 -14.29 -6.90 -10.31
C GLY A 184 -14.16 -6.09 -11.60
N TYR A 185 -13.30 -6.52 -12.52
CA TYR A 185 -13.09 -5.87 -13.81
C TYR A 185 -13.80 -6.59 -14.96
N LYS A 186 -14.37 -7.77 -14.69
CA LYS A 186 -15.04 -8.64 -15.66
C LYS A 186 -14.18 -8.92 -16.90
N ASP A 187 -12.89 -9.11 -16.68
CA ASP A 187 -11.89 -9.17 -17.75
C ASP A 187 -10.74 -10.12 -17.37
N ALA A 188 -10.01 -10.57 -18.38
CA ALA A 188 -8.87 -11.44 -18.24
C ALA A 188 -7.55 -10.66 -18.14
N PHE A 189 -6.69 -11.12 -17.25
CA PHE A 189 -5.39 -10.55 -16.96
C PHE A 189 -4.30 -11.60 -17.18
N LYS A 190 -3.18 -11.16 -17.74
CA LYS A 190 -1.97 -11.93 -17.89
C LYS A 190 -1.11 -11.82 -16.63
N VAL A 191 -0.72 -12.98 -16.11
CA VAL A 191 0.09 -13.14 -14.91
C VAL A 191 1.57 -12.99 -15.24
N THR A 192 2.26 -12.20 -14.43
CA THR A 192 3.72 -12.15 -14.37
C THR A 192 4.13 -12.45 -12.93
N MET A 193 4.67 -13.64 -12.70
CA MET A 193 5.13 -14.10 -11.40
C MET A 193 6.50 -13.56 -11.08
N TYR A 194 6.70 -13.24 -9.80
CA TYR A 194 8.00 -12.90 -9.26
C TYR A 194 8.90 -14.13 -9.12
N GLU A 195 10.20 -13.87 -9.14
CA GLU A 195 11.22 -14.90 -8.95
C GLU A 195 11.26 -15.38 -7.50
N ASN A 196 11.68 -16.63 -7.32
CA ASN A 196 11.83 -17.22 -5.99
C ASN A 196 13.04 -16.62 -5.27
N ALA A 197 12.85 -16.23 -4.01
CA ALA A 197 13.96 -15.97 -3.10
C ALA A 197 14.68 -17.28 -2.76
N LEU A 198 15.74 -17.58 -3.49
CA LEU A 198 16.59 -18.74 -3.21
C LEU A 198 17.37 -18.53 -1.89
N PRO A 199 17.58 -19.59 -1.09
CA PRO A 199 18.44 -19.51 0.07
C PRO A 199 19.86 -19.12 -0.39
N ARG A 200 20.41 -18.07 0.23
CA ARG A 200 21.78 -17.64 -0.01
C ARG A 200 22.69 -18.22 1.06
N TYR A 201 23.86 -18.68 0.64
CA TYR A 201 24.90 -19.11 1.56
C TYR A 201 25.37 -17.91 2.40
N ILE A 202 25.50 -18.12 3.71
CA ILE A 202 26.04 -17.13 4.65
C ILE A 202 27.44 -17.62 5.03
N PRO A 203 28.51 -16.99 4.54
CA PRO A 203 29.87 -17.55 4.62
C PRO A 203 30.55 -17.52 6.00
N TYR A 204 29.89 -17.00 7.04
CA TYR A 204 30.54 -16.75 8.34
C TYR A 204 29.73 -17.22 9.56
N LEU A 205 28.82 -18.18 9.40
CA LEU A 205 28.17 -18.85 10.53
C LEU A 205 29.01 -20.01 11.08
#